data_AF-A0A6V7F572-F1
#
_entry.id   AF-A0A6V7F572-F1
#
_cell.length_a   1.000
_cell.length_b   1.000
_cell.length_c   1.000
_cell.angle_alpha   90.00
_cell.angle_beta   90.00
_cell.angle_gamma   90.00
#
_symmetry.space_group_name_H-M   'P 1'
#
loop_
_entity.id
_entity.type
_entity.pdbx_description
1 polymer ?
#
loop_
_entity_poly.entity_id
_entity_poly.type
_entity_poly.pdbx_seq_one_letter_code
_entity_poly.pdbx_strand_id
1 'polypeptide(L)' 'MHQTKLDKQWYFRMKAHIGVDAFSGLVHHVRCAAANVADVTVMHALLHGKEDSVFGDSGDTGAQTRRTTGLRGCILHCR' A
#
# COMPACT_ATOMS: atom_id res chain seq x y z
N MET A 1 10.31 -11.78 10.50
CA MET A 1 11.06 -11.11 9.41
C MET A 1 11.56 -12.19 8.48
N HIS A 2 11.27 -12.13 7.17
CA HIS A 2 11.56 -13.23 6.24
C HIS A 2 12.49 -12.77 5.13
N GLN A 3 13.38 -13.66 4.71
CA GLN A 3 14.35 -13.39 3.65
C GLN A 3 13.66 -13.32 2.28
N THR A 4 14.13 -12.42 1.42
CA THR A 4 13.64 -12.26 0.04
C THR A 4 14.81 -12.43 -0.91
N LYS A 5 14.61 -13.20 -1.98
CA LYS A 5 15.62 -13.44 -3.00
C LYS A 5 15.55 -12.36 -4.06
N LEU A 6 16.63 -11.61 -4.25
CA LEU A 6 16.81 -10.73 -5.39
C LEU A 6 18.06 -11.15 -6.14
N ASP A 7 17.90 -11.46 -7.43
CA ASP A 7 18.97 -11.81 -8.37
C ASP A 7 20.02 -12.78 -7.78
N LYS A 8 19.56 -14.00 -7.44
CA LYS A 8 20.33 -15.11 -6.85
C LYS A 8 20.83 -14.90 -5.41
N GLN A 9 20.77 -13.69 -4.86
CA GLN A 9 21.18 -13.42 -3.49
C GLN A 9 19.98 -13.21 -2.57
N TRP A 10 20.17 -13.57 -1.31
CA TRP A 10 19.12 -13.51 -0.32
C TRP A 10 19.33 -12.35 0.66
N TYR A 11 18.33 -11.48 0.77
CA TYR A 11 18.39 -10.26 1.57
C TYR A 11 17.25 -10.20 2.58
N PHE A 12 17.53 -9.66 3.76
CA PHE A 12 16.48 -9.17 4.66
C PHE A 12 16.11 -7.76 4.23
N ARG A 13 14.95 -7.64 3.57
CA ARG A 13 14.46 -6.37 3.04
C ARG A 13 13.18 -5.95 3.75
N MET A 14 13.00 -4.63 3.81
CA MET A 14 11.86 -3.97 4.42
C MET A 14 11.41 -2.86 3.48
N LYS A 15 10.11 -2.61 3.45
CA LYS A 15 9.50 -1.51 2.70
C LYS A 15 8.66 -0.66 3.62
N ALA A 16 8.58 0.63 3.32
CA ALA A 16 7.75 1.58 4.01
C ALA A 16 6.64 2.03 3.07
N HIS A 17 5.40 1.90 3.53
CA HIS A 17 4.20 2.39 2.88
C HIS A 17 3.82 3.70 3.57
N ILE A 18 3.63 4.76 2.79
CA ILE A 18 3.33 6.10 3.31
C ILE A 18 1.98 6.54 2.72
N GLY A 19 1.01 6.76 3.60
CA GLY A 19 -0.26 7.41 3.27
C GLY A 19 -0.08 8.92 3.36
N VAL A 20 -0.34 9.60 2.25
CA VAL A 20 -0.25 11.06 2.13
C VAL A 20 -1.60 11.59 1.69
N ASP A 21 -2.06 12.67 2.32
CA ASP A 21 -3.27 13.37 1.90
C ASP A 21 -3.03 14.10 0.56
N ALA A 22 -3.93 13.89 -0.40
CA ALA A 22 -3.76 14.37 -1.76
C ALA A 22 -3.84 15.90 -1.90
N PHE A 23 -4.52 16.60 -0.99
CA PHE A 23 -4.74 18.05 -1.07
C PHE A 23 -3.72 18.84 -0.27
N SER A 24 -3.41 18.39 0.93
CA SER A 24 -2.51 19.05 1.87
C SER A 24 -1.07 18.54 1.79
N GLY A 25 -0.84 17.35 1.22
CA GLY A 25 0.47 16.72 1.18
C GLY A 25 0.96 16.23 2.55
N LEU A 26 0.08 16.23 3.56
CA LEU A 26 0.44 15.79 4.91
C LEU A 26 0.52 14.27 4.96
N VAL A 27 1.59 13.77 5.58
CA VAL A 27 1.74 12.36 5.88
C VAL A 27 0.85 12.04 7.08
N HIS A 28 -0.13 11.17 6.88
CA HIS A 28 -1.04 10.74 7.93
C HIS A 28 -0.73 9.34 8.45
N HIS A 29 -0.17 8.46 7.61
CA HIS A 29 0.19 7.10 8.02
C HIS A 29 1.52 6.64 7.43
N VAL A 30 2.31 5.96 8.25
CA VAL A 30 3.51 5.24 7.80
C VAL A 30 3.44 3.83 8.34
N ARG A 31 3.54 2.84 7.45
CA ARG A 31 3.57 1.43 7.82
C ARG A 31 4.78 0.76 7.19
N CYS A 32 5.64 0.19 8.01
CA CYS A 32 6.74 -0.62 7.52
C CYS A 32 6.37 -2.10 7.54
N ALA A 33 6.71 -2.81 6.46
CA ALA A 33 6.46 -4.23 6.29
C ALA A 33 7.70 -4.93 5.71
N ALA A 34 7.81 -6.24 5.93
CA ALA A 34 8.83 -7.03 5.26
C ALA A 34 8.61 -6.99 3.74
N ALA A 35 9.68 -7.03 2.97
CA ALA A 35 9.57 -6.89 1.51
C ALA A 35 8.78 -8.02 0.82
N ASN A 36 8.59 -9.17 1.49
CA ASN A 36 7.76 -10.26 0.96
C ASN A 36 6.25 -10.00 1.05
N VAL A 37 5.82 -9.04 1.87
CA VAL A 37 4.40 -8.77 2.13
C VAL A 37 3.85 -8.06 0.91
N ALA A 38 2.81 -8.58 0.25
CA ALA A 38 2.26 -7.92 -0.94
C ALA A 38 1.69 -6.52 -0.61
N ASP A 39 1.97 -5.51 -1.44
CA ASP A 39 1.64 -4.10 -1.16
C ASP A 39 0.13 -3.88 -0.95
N VAL A 40 -0.68 -4.56 -1.77
CA VAL A 40 -2.14 -4.64 -1.67
C VAL A 40 -2.68 -5.01 -0.27
N THR A 41 -1.91 -5.74 0.54
CA THR A 41 -2.34 -6.13 1.91
C THR A 41 -2.15 -5.02 2.93
N VAL A 42 -1.26 -4.06 2.65
CA VAL A 42 -0.90 -2.98 3.55
C VAL A 42 -1.75 -1.74 3.30
N MET A 43 -2.32 -1.59 2.11
CA MET A 43 -3.18 -0.47 1.71
C MET A 43 -4.32 -0.17 2.69
N HIS A 44 -4.97 -1.20 3.26
CA HIS A 44 -6.04 -0.98 4.25
C HIS A 44 -5.57 -0.24 5.51
N ALA A 45 -4.31 -0.41 5.90
CA ALA A 45 -3.77 0.27 7.08
C ALA A 45 -3.38 1.73 6.81
N LEU A 46 -3.36 2.15 5.55
CA LEU A 46 -3.01 3.51 5.13
C LEU A 46 -4.25 4.39 4.89
N LEU A 47 -5.39 3.76 4.65
CA LEU A 47 -6.63 4.43 4.28
C LEU A 47 -7.53 4.64 5.49
N HIS A 48 -8.17 5.80 5.55
CA HIS A 48 -9.13 6.12 6.61
C HIS A 48 -10.55 5.67 6.30
N GLY A 49 -10.79 5.14 5.08
CA GLY A 49 -12.11 4.71 4.62
C GLY A 49 -13.06 5.86 4.27
N LYS A 50 -12.51 7.08 4.14
CA LYS A 50 -13.22 8.30 3.72
C LYS A 50 -12.65 8.89 2.43
N GLU A 51 -11.63 8.27 1.83
CA GLU A 51 -11.05 8.76 0.58
C GLU A 51 -11.98 8.45 -0.61
N ASP A 52 -12.23 9.41 -1.49
CA ASP A 52 -12.97 9.19 -2.74
C ASP A 52 -12.06 8.64 -3.87
N SER A 53 -10.78 9.01 -3.85
CA SER A 53 -9.78 8.55 -4.82
C SER A 53 -8.47 8.23 -4.12
N VAL A 54 -7.83 7.14 -4.55
CA VAL A 54 -6.53 6.69 -4.04
C VAL A 54 -5.56 6.60 -5.21
N PHE A 55 -4.36 7.13 -5.04
CA PHE A 55 -3.28 7.01 -6.02
C PHE A 55 -2.22 6.07 -5.44
N GLY A 56 -1.84 5.06 -6.22
CA GLY A 56 -0.90 4.04 -5.79
C GLY A 56 -0.04 3.55 -6.95
N ASP A 57 0.94 2.72 -6.63
CA ASP A 57 1.76 2.08 -7.65
C ASP A 57 1.01 0.87 -8.27
N SER A 58 1.51 0.39 -9.41
CA SER A 58 1.04 -0.86 -10.03
C SER A 58 1.00 -2.05 -9.06
N GLY A 59 1.90 -2.11 -8.08
CA GLY A 59 1.91 -3.12 -7.02
C GLY A 59 0.70 -3.10 -6.09
N ASP A 60 -0.08 -2.02 -6.08
CA ASP A 60 -1.30 -1.85 -5.28
C ASP A 60 -2.57 -2.24 -6.05
N THR A 61 -2.44 -2.58 -7.33
CA THR A 61 -3.56 -2.99 -8.18
C THR A 61 -4.30 -4.19 -7.59
N GLY A 62 -5.61 -4.05 -7.39
CA GLY A 62 -6.47 -5.08 -6.80
C GLY A 62 -6.85 -4.82 -5.35
N ALA A 63 -6.31 -3.76 -4.72
CA ALA A 63 -6.76 -3.29 -3.41
C ALA A 63 -8.26 -3.00 -3.40
N GLN A 64 -8.80 -2.46 -4.49
CA GLN A 64 -10.22 -2.15 -4.69
C GLN A 64 -11.15 -3.38 -4.74
N THR A 65 -10.65 -4.52 -5.23
CA THR A 65 -11.46 -5.75 -5.41
C THR A 65 -11.46 -6.64 -4.18
N ARG A 66 -10.41 -6.54 -3.35
CA ARG A 66 -10.36 -7.25 -2.08
C ARG A 66 -11.34 -6.55 -1.13
N ARG A 67 -12.48 -7.22 -0.83
CA ARG A 67 -13.54 -6.75 0.08
C ARG A 67 -12.93 -6.34 1.43
N THR A 68 -12.60 -5.07 1.54
CA THR A 68 -12.01 -4.49 2.74
C THR A 68 -12.82 -3.24 3.08
N THR A 69 -13.14 -3.09 4.36
CA THR A 69 -14.23 -2.27 4.94
C THR A 69 -14.01 -0.75 4.85
N GLY A 70 -13.34 -0.25 3.82
CA GLY A 70 -13.06 1.18 3.61
C GLY A 70 -12.84 1.59 2.15
N LEU A 71 -12.85 0.66 1.19
CA LEU A 71 -12.64 0.95 -0.24
C LEU A 71 -13.94 0.90 -1.08
N ARG A 72 -15.11 0.93 -0.44
CA ARG A 72 -16.39 0.90 -1.16
C ARG A 72 -16.56 2.21 -1.94
N GLY A 73 -16.23 2.18 -3.23
CA GLY A 73 -16.38 3.31 -4.16
C GLY A 73 -15.09 4.05 -4.49
N CYS A 74 -13.96 3.73 -3.86
CA CYS A 74 -12.69 4.41 -4.12
C CYS A 74 -12.10 3.95 -5.46
N ILE A 75 -11.85 4.89 -6.36
CA ILE A 75 -11.16 4.61 -7.63
C ILE A 75 -9.65 4.65 -7.36
N LEU A 76 -9.01 3.48 -7.42
CA LEU A 76 -7.55 3.38 -7.40
C LEU A 76 -7.02 3.76 -8.78
N HIS A 77 -6.30 4.88 -8.86
CA HIS A 77 -5.59 5.27 -10.07
C HIS A 77 -4.14 4.81 -9.98
N CYS A 78 -3.76 3.87 -10.84
CA CYS A 78 -2.37 3.60 -11.17
C CYS A 78 -1.98 4.56 -12.29
N ARG A 79 -0.90 5.31 -12.13
CA ARG A 79 -0.34 6.13 -13.22
C ARG A 79 0.45 5.28 -14.20
#